data_AF-A0A1M6K4J9-F1
#
_entry.id   AF-A0A1M6K4J9-F1
#
_cell.length_a   1.000
_cell.length_b   1.000
_cell.length_c   1.000
_cell.angle_alpha   90.00
_cell.angle_beta   90.00
_cell.angle_gamma   90.00
#
_symmetry.space_group_name_H-M   'P 1'
#
loop_
_entity.id
_entity.type
_entity.pdbx_description
1 polymer ?
#
loop_
_entity_poly.entity_id
_entity_poly.type
_entity_poly.pdbx_seq_one_letter_code
_entity_poly.pdbx_strand_id
1 'polypeptide(L)' 'MNGEKLKQKMEERKITGYEMERITGVSQTTISQIKKGERNNPKILTVKKIAEALDVRIEELI' A
#
# COMPACT_ATOMS: atom_id res chain seq x y z
N MET A 1 -8.33 5.53 -0.63
CA MET A 1 -7.41 4.52 -0.05
C MET A 1 -7.00 5.04 1.30
N ASN A 2 -7.24 4.26 2.35
CA ASN A 2 -6.89 4.63 3.71
C ASN A 2 -5.42 4.26 3.99
N GLY A 3 -4.58 5.29 4.17
CA GLY A 3 -3.15 5.15 4.45
C GLY A 3 -2.83 4.44 5.76
N GLU A 4 -3.67 4.61 6.79
CA GLU A 4 -3.50 3.96 8.08
C GLU A 4 -3.78 2.46 7.99
N LYS A 5 -4.85 2.06 7.29
CA LYS A 5 -5.13 0.63 7.03
C LYS A 5 -3.99 -0.04 6.28
N LEU A 6 -3.42 0.66 5.29
CA LEU A 6 -2.23 0.15 4.58
C LEU A 6 -1.07 -0.09 5.55
N LYS A 7 -0.76 0.89 6.40
CA LYS A 7 0.30 0.76 7.40
C LYS A 7 0.08 -0.44 8.31
N GLN A 8 -1.14 -0.57 8.84
CA GLN A 8 -1.51 -1.69 9.71
C GLN A 8 -1.35 -3.04 9.02
N LYS A 9 -1.82 -3.19 7.78
CA LYS A 9 -1.67 -4.44 7.01
C LYS A 9 -0.23 -4.79 6.70
N MET A 10 0.60 -3.79 6.42
CA MET A 10 2.04 -3.98 6.24
C MET A 10 2.71 -4.46 7.53
N GLU A 11 2.34 -3.91 8.69
CA GLU A 11 2.87 -4.32 10.00
C GLU A 11 2.41 -5.73 10.38
N GLU A 12 1.12 -6.06 10.18
CA GLU A 12 0.56 -7.41 10.40
C GLU A 12 1.31 -8.49 9.62
N ARG A 13 1.71 -8.17 8.38
CA ARG A 13 2.42 -9.09 7.48
C ARG A 13 3.94 -8.96 7.54
N LYS A 14 4.47 -8.07 8.39
CA LYS A 14 5.90 -7.75 8.50
C LYS A 14 6.56 -7.37 7.17
N ILE A 15 5.80 -6.71 6.29
CA ILE A 15 6.28 -6.27 4.98
C ILE A 15 6.83 -4.85 5.09
N THR A 16 8.08 -4.67 4.70
CA THR A 16 8.74 -3.38 4.65
C THR A 16 8.35 -2.58 3.40
N GLY A 17 8.58 -1.26 3.44
CA GLY A 17 8.38 -0.42 2.24
C GLY A 17 9.27 -0.82 1.06
N TYR A 18 10.45 -1.37 1.33
CA TYR A 18 11.37 -1.90 0.32
C TYR A 18 10.82 -3.18 -0.33
N GLU A 19 10.31 -4.12 0.47
CA GLU A 19 9.68 -5.34 -0.06
C GLU A 19 8.44 -5.00 -0.89
N MET A 20 7.61 -4.08 -0.41
CA MET A 20 6.48 -3.60 -1.20
C MET A 20 6.92 -3.00 -2.53
N GLU A 21 8.00 -2.21 -2.55
CA GLU A 21 8.52 -1.64 -3.79
C GLU A 21 8.96 -2.75 -4.76
N ARG A 22 9.62 -3.80 -4.27
CA ARG A 22 10.01 -4.93 -5.11
C ARG A 22 8.84 -5.74 -5.63
N ILE A 23 7.78 -5.93 -4.84
CA ILE A 23 6.61 -6.74 -5.22
C ILE A 23 5.68 -5.95 -6.14
N THR A 24 5.40 -4.69 -5.82
CA THR A 24 4.40 -3.87 -6.53
C THR A 24 4.98 -2.99 -7.65
N GLY A 25 6.29 -2.72 -7.59
CA GLY A 25 6.95 -1.69 -8.39
C GLY A 25 6.56 -0.25 -7.98
N VAL A 26 5.93 -0.07 -6.82
CA VAL A 26 5.55 1.24 -6.28
C VAL A 26 6.65 1.71 -5.35
N SER A 27 7.25 2.87 -5.62
CA SER A 27 8.38 3.36 -4.83
C SER A 27 8.06 3.46 -3.33
N GLN A 28 9.03 3.14 -2.48
CA GLN A 28 8.90 3.27 -1.03
C GLN A 28 8.46 4.68 -0.61
N THR A 29 8.90 5.71 -1.34
CA THR A 29 8.47 7.11 -1.17
C THR A 29 6.96 7.26 -1.39
N THR A 30 6.44 6.69 -2.48
CA THR A 30 4.99 6.68 -2.76
C THR A 30 4.23 5.97 -1.64
N ILE A 31 4.71 4.81 -1.20
CA ILE A 31 4.05 4.06 -0.13
C ILE A 31 4.04 4.87 1.17
N SER A 32 5.13 5.57 1.47
CA SER A 32 5.20 6.45 2.64
C SER A 32 4.24 7.64 2.55
N GLN A 33 4.10 8.27 1.38
CA GLN A 33 3.13 9.32 1.14
C GLN A 33 1.68 8.82 1.26
N ILE A 34 1.39 7.61 0.78
CA ILE A 34 0.08 6.97 0.95
C ILE A 34 -0.21 6.73 2.43
N LYS A 35 0.75 6.16 3.18
CA LYS A 35 0.60 5.92 4.63
C LYS A 35 0.33 7.20 5.43
N LYS A 36 0.91 8.32 5.02
CA LYS A 36 0.71 9.64 5.66
C LYS A 36 -0.57 10.36 5.24
N GLY A 37 -1.33 9.84 4.26
CA GLY A 37 -2.50 10.53 3.71
C GLY A 37 -2.15 11.73 2.81
N GLU A 38 -0.88 11.88 2.41
CA GLU A 38 -0.44 12.92 1.46
C GLU A 38 -0.88 12.57 0.03
N ARG A 39 -1.06 11.27 -0.25
CA ARG A 39 -1.55 10.76 -1.53
C ARG A 39 -2.95 10.17 -1.36
N ASN A 40 -3.97 11.02 -1.46
CA ASN A 40 -5.37 10.66 -1.23
C ASN A 40 -6.06 9.95 -2.40
N ASN A 41 -5.50 10.01 -3.61
CA ASN A 41 -6.08 9.37 -4.79
C ASN A 41 -5.04 8.56 -5.61
N PRO A 42 -4.46 7.48 -5.05
CA PRO A 42 -3.68 6.54 -5.85
C PRO A 42 -4.55 5.98 -6.98
N LYS A 43 -3.97 5.82 -8.17
CA LYS A 43 -4.67 5.20 -9.31
C LYS A 43 -5.16 3.80 -8.89
N ILE A 44 -6.31 3.36 -9.40
CA ILE A 44 -6.85 2.01 -9.16
C ILE A 44 -5.77 0.93 -9.37
N LEU A 45 -4.92 1.08 -10.38
CA LEU A 45 -3.79 0.18 -10.64
C LEU A 45 -2.79 0.10 -9.47
N THR A 46 -2.49 1.21 -8.80
CA THR A 46 -1.62 1.25 -7.61
C THR A 46 -2.28 0.56 -6.43
N VAL A 47 -3.57 0.82 -6.19
CA VAL A 47 -4.31 0.17 -5.10
C VAL A 47 -4.39 -1.34 -5.33
N LYS A 48 -4.68 -1.76 -6.57
CA LYS A 48 -4.72 -3.18 -6.95
C LYS A 48 -3.38 -3.89 -6.72
N LYS A 49 -2.28 -3.30 -7.18
CA LYS A 49 -0.93 -3.84 -6.95
C LYS A 49 -0.61 -4.00 -5.47
N ILE A 50 -0.97 -2.99 -4.66
CA ILE A 50 -0.76 -3.03 -3.21
C ILE A 50 -1.62 -4.12 -2.56
N ALA A 51 -2.89 -4.24 -2.98
CA ALA A 51 -3.80 -5.28 -2.51
C ALA A 51 -3.28 -6.68 -2.84
N GLU A 52 -2.82 -6.89 -4.06
CA GLU A 52 -2.21 -8.15 -4.53
C GLU A 52 -0.95 -8.50 -3.74
N ALA A 53 -0.05 -7.53 -3.51
CA ALA A 53 1.17 -7.75 -2.72
C ALA A 53 0.89 -8.05 -1.25
N LEU A 54 -0.19 -7.50 -0.72
CA LEU A 54 -0.64 -7.76 0.64
C LEU A 54 -1.62 -8.93 0.71
N ASP A 55 -1.94 -9.61 -0.39
CA ASP A 55 -2.95 -10.68 -0.44
C ASP A 55 -4.24 -10.32 0.32
N VAL A 56 -4.75 -9.12 0.04
CA VAL A 56 -6.01 -8.60 0.59
C VAL A 56 -6.90 -8.08 -0.53
N ARG A 57 -8.19 -7.94 -0.25
CA ARG A 57 -9.10 -7.30 -1.20
C ARG A 57 -8.89 -5.80 -1.23
N ILE A 58 -9.13 -5.19 -2.40
CA ILE A 58 -9.04 -3.74 -2.57
C ILE A 58 -10.00 -3.02 -1.60
N GLU A 59 -11.18 -3.58 -1.34
CA GLU A 59 -12.15 -3.00 -0.39
C GLU A 59 -11.59 -2.85 1.04
N GLU A 60 -10.64 -3.70 1.44
CA GLU A 60 -10.00 -3.61 2.75
C GLU A 60 -9.03 -2.42 2.84
N LEU A 61 -8.57 -1.90 1.72
CA LEU A 61 -7.64 -0.77 1.62
C LEU A 61 -8.34 0.56 1.30
N ILE A 62 -9.63 0.54 0.94
CA ILE A 62 -10.41 1.76 0.67
C ILE A 62 -10.77 2.46 1.98
#